data_AF-R4K0Z4-F1
#
_entry.id   AF-R4K0Z4-F1
#
_cell.length_a   1.000
_cell.length_b   1.000
_cell.length_c   1.000
_cell.angle_alpha   90.00
_cell.angle_beta   90.00
_cell.angle_gamma   90.00
#
_symmetry.space_group_name_H-M   'P 1'
#
loop_
_entity.id
_entity.type
_entity.pdbx_description
1 polymer ?
#
loop_
_entity_poly.entity_id
_entity_poly.type
_entity_poly.pdbx_seq_one_letter_code
_entity_poly.pdbx_strand_id
1 'polypeptide(L)'
;MNQYKYIKEFYLISRINEENIIVQEVDIKEWGTVYIYIVEKNESGFYIYKASGIADKPINFDDLHYITLAECEVKELFRKIK
;
A
#
# COMPACT_ATOMS: atom_id res chain seq x y z
N MET A 1 -0.99 2.47 19.45
CA MET A 1 -0.68 2.67 18.02
C MET A 1 -1.68 3.66 17.46
N ASN A 2 -1.23 4.84 17.02
CA ASN A 2 -2.12 5.78 16.34
C ASN A 2 -2.55 5.15 15.01
N GLN A 3 -3.83 4.85 14.87
CA GLN A 3 -4.38 4.40 13.59
C GLN A 3 -4.56 5.60 12.69
N TYR A 4 -4.13 5.48 11.43
CA TYR A 4 -4.39 6.52 10.44
C TYR A 4 -5.88 6.62 10.18
N LYS A 5 -6.48 7.75 10.55
CA LYS A 5 -7.93 7.98 10.57
C LYS A 5 -8.59 7.76 9.20
N TYR A 6 -7.86 8.03 8.11
CA TYR A 6 -8.38 8.01 6.75
C TYR A 6 -8.01 6.73 5.97
N ILE A 7 -7.62 5.64 6.65
CA ILE A 7 -7.19 4.41 5.97
C ILE A 7 -8.29 3.79 5.10
N LYS A 8 -9.56 3.85 5.52
CA LYS A 8 -10.69 3.34 4.73
C LYS A 8 -10.95 4.16 3.48
N GLU A 9 -10.79 5.48 3.57
CA GLU A 9 -10.88 6.36 2.40
C GLU A 9 -9.72 6.11 1.43
N PHE A 10 -8.52 5.88 1.96
CA PHE A 10 -7.36 5.47 1.17
C PHE A 10 -7.64 4.19 0.36
N TYR A 11 -8.32 3.20 0.96
CA TYR A 11 -8.72 1.99 0.23
C TYR A 11 -9.70 2.28 -0.91
N LEU A 12 -10.71 3.11 -0.65
CA LEU A 12 -11.69 3.51 -1.65
C LEU A 12 -11.06 4.22 -2.85
N ILE A 13 -10.22 5.23 -2.62
CA ILE A 13 -9.58 5.98 -3.72
C ILE A 13 -8.58 5.14 -4.50
N SER A 14 -7.87 4.23 -3.82
CA SER A 14 -6.84 3.37 -4.41
C SER A 14 -7.44 2.09 -5.02
N ARG A 15 -8.75 1.87 -4.85
CA ARG A 15 -9.48 0.65 -5.25
C ARG A 15 -8.89 -0.64 -4.64
N ILE A 16 -8.40 -0.52 -3.41
CA ILE A 16 -7.87 -1.64 -2.63
C ILE A 16 -9.06 -2.44 -2.08
N ASN A 17 -9.11 -3.73 -2.38
CA ASN A 17 -9.94 -4.72 -1.75
C ASN A 17 -9.28 -5.27 -0.47
N GLU A 18 -9.82 -4.87 0.68
CA GLU A 18 -9.33 -5.26 2.00
C GLU A 18 -9.20 -6.77 2.23
N GLU A 19 -10.06 -7.59 1.60
CA GLU A 19 -10.03 -9.05 1.74
C GLU A 19 -8.79 -9.68 1.11
N ASN A 20 -8.13 -8.96 0.20
CA ASN A 20 -6.95 -9.42 -0.54
C ASN A 20 -5.64 -8.86 0.01
N ILE A 21 -5.67 -8.04 1.06
CA ILE A 21 -4.47 -7.46 1.67
C ILE A 21 -3.66 -8.55 2.37
N ILE A 22 -2.41 -8.72 1.94
CA ILE A 22 -1.45 -9.66 2.55
C ILE A 22 -0.35 -8.96 3.35
N VAL A 23 -0.12 -7.67 3.09
CA VAL A 23 0.80 -6.81 3.86
C VAL A 23 0.15 -5.45 4.02
N GLN A 24 0.17 -4.93 5.25
CA GLN A 24 -0.26 -3.58 5.56
C GLN A 24 0.70 -2.96 6.58
N GLU A 25 1.41 -1.92 6.17
CA GLU A 25 2.25 -1.11 7.04
C GLU A 25 1.77 0.34 6.97
N VAL A 26 1.46 0.90 8.13
CA VAL A 26 1.07 2.31 8.28
C VAL A 26 1.93 2.89 9.38
N ASP A 27 2.77 3.86 9.02
CA ASP A 27 3.68 4.52 9.93
C ASP A 27 3.35 6.01 10.04
N ILE A 28 3.13 6.50 11.26
CA ILE A 28 2.85 7.91 11.54
C ILE A 28 4.03 8.44 12.36
N LYS A 29 4.80 9.34 11.76
CA LYS A 29 5.96 9.99 12.40
C LYS A 29 5.51 11.10 13.35
N GLU A 30 6.41 11.52 14.25
CA GLU A 30 6.17 12.55 15.27
C GLU A 30 5.69 13.90 14.72
N TRP A 31 5.96 14.18 13.45
CA TRP A 31 5.61 15.43 12.75
C TRP A 31 4.27 15.34 12.03
N GLY A 32 3.51 14.25 12.26
CA GLY A 32 2.24 13.99 11.60
C GLY A 32 2.38 13.52 10.16
N THR A 33 3.58 13.19 9.66
CA THR A 33 3.74 12.56 8.35
C THR A 33 3.27 11.10 8.43
N VAL A 34 2.41 10.69 7.52
CA VAL A 34 1.98 9.29 7.37
C VAL A 34 2.64 8.66 6.15
N TYR A 35 3.09 7.42 6.29
CA TYR A 35 3.54 6.55 5.21
C TYR A 35 2.66 5.30 5.20
N ILE A 36 2.18 4.94 4.02
CA ILE A 36 1.32 3.77 3.82
C ILE A 36 1.99 2.86 2.81
N TYR A 37 2.09 1.58 3.14
CA TYR A 37 2.53 0.52 2.25
C TYR A 37 1.56 -0.65 2.36
N ILE A 38 0.91 -1.00 1.25
CA ILE A 38 -0.05 -2.10 1.19
C ILE A 38 0.31 -3.02 0.02
N VAL A 39 0.21 -4.32 0.26
CA VAL A 39 0.29 -5.32 -0.79
C VAL A 39 -0.99 -6.12 -0.81
N GLU A 40 -1.63 -6.16 -1.96
CA GLU A 40 -2.77 -7.04 -2.24
C GLU A 40 -2.33 -8.19 -3.13
N LYS A 41 -2.91 -9.35 -2.92
CA LYS A 41 -2.75 -10.51 -3.80
C LYS A 41 -4.09 -10.94 -4.38
N ASN A 42 -4.16 -11.07 -5.69
CA ASN A 42 -5.28 -11.70 -6.38
C ASN A 42 -4.79 -12.79 -7.34
N GLU A 43 -5.70 -13.39 -8.10
CA GLU A 43 -5.38 -14.47 -9.06
C GLU A 43 -4.38 -14.03 -10.15
N SER A 44 -4.33 -12.74 -10.46
CA SER A 44 -3.46 -12.19 -11.50
C SER A 44 -2.04 -11.84 -10.99
N GLY A 45 -1.85 -11.74 -9.67
CA GLY A 45 -0.55 -11.40 -9.07
C GLY A 45 -0.67 -10.49 -7.86
N PHE A 46 0.27 -9.55 -7.76
CA PHE A 46 0.44 -8.66 -6.62
C PHE A 46 0.25 -7.20 -7.04
N TYR A 47 -0.48 -6.44 -6.23
CA TYR A 47 -0.62 -5.00 -6.35
C TYR A 47 0.05 -4.37 -5.15
N ILE A 48 1.04 -3.53 -5.38
CA ILE A 48 1.84 -2.91 -4.33
C ILE A 48 1.56 -1.41 -4.37
N TYR A 49 1.01 -0.89 -3.29
CA TYR A 49 0.63 0.50 -3.12
C TYR A 49 1.55 1.17 -2.12
N LYS A 50 1.98 2.38 -2.45
CA LYS A 50 2.77 3.25 -1.58
C LYS A 50 2.20 4.65 -1.62
N ALA A 51 2.00 5.25 -0.45
CA ALA A 51 1.60 6.64 -0.34
C ALA A 51 2.28 7.34 0.83
N SER A 52 2.38 8.66 0.75
CA SER A 52 2.83 9.51 1.85
C SER A 52 1.94 10.75 1.95
N GLY A 53 1.71 11.24 3.17
CA GLY A 53 0.88 12.42 3.37
C GLY A 53 0.96 12.94 4.79
N ILE A 54 -0.12 13.60 5.22
CA ILE A 54 -0.27 14.16 6.57
C ILE A 54 -1.38 13.39 7.30
N ALA A 55 -1.11 12.89 8.51
CA ALA A 55 -1.97 11.98 9.27
C ALA A 55 -3.38 12.52 9.54
N ASP A 56 -3.52 13.85 9.62
CA ASP A 56 -4.80 14.54 9.86
C ASP A 56 -5.54 14.93 8.57
N LYS A 57 -5.09 14.47 7.40
CA LYS A 57 -5.74 14.70 6.12
C LYS A 57 -5.84 13.40 5.32
N PRO A 58 -6.83 13.24 4.43
CA PRO A 58 -6.83 12.16 3.45
C PRO A 58 -5.58 12.21 2.55
N ILE A 59 -5.16 11.06 2.03
CA ILE A 59 -4.11 10.98 1.00
C ILE A 59 -4.68 11.52 -0.32
N ASN A 60 -3.94 12.40 -1.00
CA ASN A 60 -4.33 12.81 -2.36
C ASN A 60 -3.96 11.70 -3.34
N PHE A 61 -4.76 11.55 -4.40
CA PHE A 61 -4.48 10.56 -5.44
C PHE A 61 -3.11 10.79 -6.12
N ASP A 62 -2.66 12.03 -6.23
CA ASP A 62 -1.34 12.36 -6.80
C ASP A 62 -0.18 11.89 -5.92
N ASP A 63 -0.42 11.65 -4.63
CA ASP A 63 0.56 11.14 -3.67
C ASP A 63 0.55 9.59 -3.59
N LEU A 64 -0.30 8.93 -4.38
CA LEU A 64 -0.38 7.47 -4.48
C LEU A 64 0.48 6.96 -5.64
N HIS A 65 1.37 6.03 -5.32
CA HIS A 65 2.09 5.23 -6.31
C HIS A 65 1.68 3.77 -6.18
N TYR A 66 1.52 3.08 -7.30
CA TYR A 66 1.29 1.65 -7.29
C TYR A 66 2.04 0.96 -8.43
N ILE A 67 2.36 -0.31 -8.21
CA ILE A 67 2.90 -1.21 -9.23
C ILE A 67 2.11 -2.52 -9.19
N THR A 68 1.98 -3.15 -10.35
CA THR A 68 1.43 -4.49 -10.49
C THR A 68 2.54 -5.43 -10.90
N LEU A 69 2.65 -6.56 -10.22
CA LEU A 69 3.62 -7.61 -10.51
C LEU A 69 2.89 -8.93 -10.69
N ALA A 70 3.12 -9.61 -11.81
CA ALA A 70 2.65 -10.97 -12.00
C ALA A 70 3.41 -11.93 -11.07
N GLU A 71 2.77 -13.05 -10.70
CA GLU A 71 3.39 -14.03 -9.80
C GLU A 71 4.70 -14.60 -10.37
N CYS A 72 4.80 -14.74 -11.70
CA CYS A 72 6.03 -15.18 -12.36
C CYS A 72 7.19 -14.18 -12.16
N GLU A 73 6.92 -12.88 -12.27
CA GLU A 73 7.93 -11.82 -12.09
C GLU A 73 8.46 -11.81 -10.66
N VAL A 74 7.57 -11.96 -9.67
CA VAL A 74 7.97 -12.08 -8.26
C VAL A 74 8.86 -13.31 -8.03
N LYS A 75 8.50 -14.47 -8.60
CA LYS A 75 9.33 -15.68 -8.53
C LYS A 75 10.70 -15.49 -9.17
N GLU A 76 10.79 -14.76 -10.27
CA GLU A 76 12.07 -14.45 -10.91
C GLU A 76 12.94 -13.51 -10.07
N LEU A 77 12.36 -12.49 -9.43
CA LEU A 77 13.09 -11.61 -8.52
C LEU A 77 13.77 -12.39 -7.39
N PHE A 78 13.04 -13.30 -6.75
CA PHE A 78 13.62 -14.13 -5.68
C PHE A 78 14.69 -15.12 -6.15
N ARG A 79 14.68 -15.51 -7.45
CA ARG A 79 15.75 -16.34 -8.02
C ARG A 79 17.05 -15.56 -8.23
N LYS A 80 16.98 -14.26 -8.53
CA LYS A 80 18.16 -13.40 -8.76
C LYS A 80 18.87 -12.95 -7.48
N ILE A 81 18.20 -13.06 -6.34
CA ILE A 81 18.72 -12.64 -5.03
C ILE A 81 19.41 -13.83 -4.30
N LYS A 82 19.34 -15.04 -4.85
CA LYS A 82 20.11 -16.22 -4.41
C LYS A 82 21.43 -16.32 -5.15
#